data_AF-A0A7Y8HFQ5-F1
#
_entry.id   AF-A0A7Y8HFQ5-F1
#
_cell.length_a   1.000
_cell.length_b   1.000
_cell.length_c   1.000
_cell.angle_alpha   90.00
_cell.angle_beta   90.00
_cell.angle_gamma   90.00
#
_symmetry.space_group_name_H-M   'P 1'
#
loop_
_entity.id
_entity.type
_entity.pdbx_description
1 polymer ?
#
loop_
_entity_poly.entity_id
_entity_poly.type
_entity_poly.pdbx_seq_one_letter_code
_entity_poly.pdbx_strand_id
1 'polypeptide(L)' 'MSAPSKEETLLGILKDSAAKKYGEERAQVLEASLRDLARALARVESYPLEMEEEPSFGR' A
#
# COMPACT_ATOMS: atom_id res chain seq x y z
N MET A 1 13.45 7.58 18.09
CA MET A 1 13.33 6.93 16.77
C MET A 1 11.99 7.33 16.20
N SER A 2 11.95 7.92 15.01
CA SER A 2 10.68 8.28 14.34
C SER A 2 9.98 7.03 13.85
N ALA A 3 8.65 7.03 13.87
CA ALA A 3 7.87 5.93 13.28
C ALA A 3 8.13 5.86 11.76
N PRO A 4 8.18 4.65 11.16
CA PRO A 4 8.34 4.51 9.73
C PRO A 4 7.14 5.13 9.00
N SER A 5 7.42 5.74 7.85
CA SER A 5 6.36 6.26 6.99
C SER A 5 5.49 5.12 6.44
N LYS A 6 4.28 5.45 5.99
CA LYS A 6 3.38 4.47 5.36
C LYS A 6 4.00 3.82 4.12
N GLU A 7 4.67 4.61 3.28
CA GLU A 7 5.38 4.11 2.10
C GLU A 7 6.46 3.09 2.49
N GLU A 8 7.26 3.37 3.53
CA GLU A 8 8.29 2.45 4.01
C GLU A 8 7.68 1.15 4.58
N THR A 9 6.56 1.26 5.29
CA THR A 9 5.84 0.10 5.84
C THR A 9 5.31 -0.79 4.72
N LEU A 10 4.64 -0.20 3.72
CA LEU A 10 4.11 -0.91 2.56
C LEU A 10 5.23 -1.52 1.71
N LEU A 11 6.33 -0.80 1.51
CA LEU A 11 7.50 -1.30 0.79
C LEU A 11 8.11 -2.53 1.49
N GLY A 12 8.20 -2.52 2.82
CA GLY A 12 8.65 -3.68 3.60
C GLY A 12 7.77 -4.90 3.35
N ILE A 13 6.45 -4.75 3.47
CA ILE A 13 5.47 -5.82 3.23
C ILE A 13 5.61 -6.39 1.80
N LEU A 14 5.73 -5.50 0.81
CA LEU A 14 5.86 -5.88 -0.60
C LEU A 14 7.16 -6.65 -0.88
N LYS A 15 8.29 -6.21 -0.31
CA LYS A 15 9.58 -6.89 -0.42
C LYS A 15 9.55 -8.27 0.24
N ASP A 16 9.01 -8.37 1.45
CA ASP A 16 8.88 -9.64 2.17
C ASP A 16 8.01 -10.64 1.42
N SER A 17 6.89 -10.16 0.85
CA SER A 17 5.99 -10.98 0.03
C SER A 17 6.65 -11.44 -1.26
N ALA A 18 7.38 -10.55 -1.95
CA ALA A 18 8.10 -10.88 -3.17
C ALA A 18 9.22 -11.90 -2.90
N ALA A 19 9.98 -11.74 -1.82
CA ALA A 19 11.01 -12.68 -1.41
C ALA A 19 10.43 -14.07 -1.11
N LYS A 20 9.32 -14.13 -0.35
CA LYS A 20 8.63 -15.39 -0.06
C LYS A 20 8.08 -16.09 -1.30
N LYS A 21 7.59 -15.33 -2.28
CA LYS A 21 6.89 -15.89 -3.46
C LYS A 21 7.84 -16.23 -4.61
N TYR A 22 8.90 -15.45 -4.80
CA TYR A 22 9.76 -15.54 -5.97
C TYR A 22 11.23 -15.82 -5.64
N GLY A 23 11.63 -15.77 -4.38
CA GLY A 23 13.02 -15.85 -3.93
C GLY A 23 13.71 -14.47 -3.92
N GLU A 24 14.76 -14.34 -3.10
CA GLU A 24 15.44 -13.07 -2.85
C GLU A 24 16.01 -12.42 -4.12
N GLU A 25 16.68 -13.20 -4.97
CA GLU A 25 17.27 -12.70 -6.22
C GLU A 25 16.21 -12.10 -7.16
N ARG A 26 15.06 -12.78 -7.32
CA ARG A 26 13.97 -12.29 -8.16
C ARG A 26 13.24 -11.12 -7.54
N ALA A 27 13.11 -11.09 -6.21
CA ALA A 27 12.52 -9.96 -5.49
C ALA A 27 13.35 -8.68 -5.66
N GLN A 28 14.69 -8.80 -5.71
CA GLN A 28 15.59 -7.67 -5.89
C GLN A 28 15.42 -7.02 -7.28
N VAL A 29 15.22 -7.82 -8.33
CA VAL A 29 14.90 -7.30 -9.68
C VAL A 29 13.61 -6.47 -9.69
N LEU A 30 12.67 -6.79 -8.80
CA LEU A 30 11.37 -6.10 -8.69
C LEU A 30 11.43 -4.85 -7.81
N GLU A 31 12.57 -4.50 -7.20
CA GLU A 31 12.65 -3.44 -6.18
C GLU A 31 12.08 -2.09 -6.64
N ALA A 32 12.40 -1.66 -7.86
CA ALA A 32 11.88 -0.41 -8.42
C ALA A 32 10.35 -0.44 -8.51
N SER A 33 9.80 -1.52 -9.09
CA SER A 33 8.35 -1.71 -9.23
C SER A 33 7.64 -1.79 -7.88
N LEU A 34 8.25 -2.45 -6.88
CA LEU A 34 7.68 -2.54 -5.53
C LEU A 34 7.65 -1.18 -4.82
N ARG A 35 8.67 -0.34 -5.04
CA ARG A 35 8.70 1.04 -4.51
C ARG A 35 7.64 1.91 -5.16
N ASP A 36 7.48 1.85 -6.47
CA ASP A 36 6.43 2.60 -7.17
C ASP A 36 5.02 2.17 -6.73
N LEU A 37 4.81 0.87 -6.53
CA LEU A 37 3.57 0.33 -6.00
C LEU A 37 3.29 0.79 -4.57
N ALA A 38 4.30 0.75 -3.68
CA ALA A 38 4.18 1.23 -2.30
C ALA A 38 3.75 2.71 -2.26
N ARG A 39 4.36 3.55 -3.11
CA ARG A 39 4.00 4.97 -3.23
C ARG A 39 2.59 5.17 -3.76
N ALA A 40 2.18 4.40 -4.77
CA ALA A 40 0.83 4.48 -5.32
C ALA A 40 -0.22 4.11 -4.27
N LEU A 41 -0.02 3.01 -3.55
CA LEU A 41 -0.91 2.55 -2.48
C LEU A 41 -1.01 3.56 -1.33
N ALA A 42 0.11 4.17 -0.94
CA ALA A 42 0.13 5.21 0.07
C ALA A 42 -0.70 6.45 -0.32
N ARG A 43 -0.90 6.71 -1.62
CA ARG A 43 -1.76 7.80 -2.13
C ARG A 43 -3.24 7.40 -2.27
N VAL A 44 -3.54 6.12 -2.50
CA VAL A 44 -4.93 5.65 -2.64
C VAL A 44 -5.69 5.75 -1.33
N GLU A 45 -5.06 5.48 -0.18
CA GLU A 45 -5.68 5.69 1.14
C GLU A 45 -6.07 7.14 1.43
N SER A 46 -5.52 8.11 0.69
CA SER A 46 -5.89 9.52 0.80
C SER A 46 -7.04 9.94 -0.12
N TYR A 47 -7.65 9.01 -0.87
CA TYR A 47 -8.89 9.33 -1.57
C TYR A 47 -10.05 9.37 -0.56
N PRO A 48 -10.69 10.53 -0.36
CA PRO A 48 -11.93 10.57 0.42
C PRO A 48 -12.96 9.74 -0.32
N LEU A 49 -13.44 8.67 0.33
CA LEU A 49 -14.62 7.97 -0.14
C LEU A 49 -15.81 8.88 0.15
N GLU A 50 -16.47 9.37 -0.89
CA GLU A 50 -17.77 10.03 -0.74
C GLU A 50 -18.74 8.97 -0.22
N MET A 51 -19.09 9.07 1.07
CA MET A 51 -20.13 8.23 1.64
C MET A 51 -21.46 8.79 1.17
N GLU A 52 -22.24 7.98 0.45
CA GLU A 52 -23.64 8.31 0.19
C GLU A 52 -24.35 8.47 1.54
N GLU A 53 -25.07 9.58 1.73
CA GLU A 53 -25.89 9.78 2.92
C GLU A 53 -26.92 8.66 3.00
N GLU A 54 -27.07 8.02 4.16
CA GLU A 54 -28.13 7.03 4.36
C GLU A 54 -29.48 7.68 4.01
N PRO A 55 -30.32 7.03 3.17
CA PRO A 55 -31.63 7.58 2.84
C PRO A 55 -32.41 7.73 4.14
N SER A 56 -32.74 8.99 4.46
CA SER A 56 -33.59 9.30 5.59
C SER A 56 -35.00 8.81 5.29
N PHE A 57 -35.34 7.62 5.77
CA PHE A 57 -36.73 7.16 5.84
C PHE A 57 -37.44 7.97 6.95
N GLY A 58 -37.78 9.22 6.64
CA GLY A 58 -38.53 10.11 7.53
C GLY A 58 -39.99 9.70 7.64
N ARG A 59 -40.38 9.31 8.86
CA ARG A 59 -41.73 9.07 9.46
C ARG A 59 -42.84 8.48 8.60
#